data_AF-A0A7X1TVQ1-F1
#
_entry.id   AF-A0A7X1TVQ1-F1
#
_cell.length_a   1.000
_cell.length_b   1.000
_cell.length_c   1.000
_cell.angle_alpha   90.00
_cell.angle_beta   90.00
_cell.angle_gamma   90.00
#
_symmetry.space_group_name_H-M   'P 1'
#
loop_
_entity.id
_entity.type
_entity.pdbx_description
1 polymer ?
#
loop_
_entity_poly.entity_id
_entity_poly.type
_entity_poly.pdbx_seq_one_letter_code
_entity_poly.pdbx_strand_id
1 'polypeptide(L)'
;MYRQFGGDSSTISCLAQGPGALPNIARATGCRVSSDRRVVTLLLAATPGAAVLDDVRRTATVAVVFTQPSTHRTLQLKGTDARIVLLEPRDHELVQRYVRVFAADVAPFGFSEAYMRALLACPPDELVAVQFTIAAAFLQTPGPRAGEALPANA
;
A
#
# COMPACT_ATOMS: atom_id res chain seq x y z
N MET A 1 -4.03 -11.59 13.82
CA MET A 1 -3.18 -12.15 12.74
C MET A 1 -2.62 -11.09 11.79
N TYR A 2 -3.36 -10.05 11.38
CA TYR A 2 -2.76 -8.95 10.58
C TYR A 2 -2.07 -7.86 11.41
N ARG A 3 -2.18 -7.90 12.74
CA ARG A 3 -1.53 -6.94 13.67
C ARG A 3 0.00 -6.83 13.52
N GLN A 4 0.64 -7.84 12.93
CA GLN A 4 2.08 -7.90 12.66
C GLN A 4 2.48 -7.37 11.27
N PHE A 5 1.53 -7.05 10.37
CA PHE A 5 1.87 -6.40 9.11
C PHE A 5 2.16 -4.91 9.36
N GLY A 6 3.42 -4.62 9.66
CA GLY A 6 3.97 -3.28 9.50
C GLY A 6 4.25 -3.07 8.01
N GLY A 7 3.58 -2.09 7.40
CA GLY A 7 3.78 -1.78 5.98
C GLY A 7 5.22 -1.39 5.62
N ASP A 8 6.05 -1.08 6.63
CA ASP A 8 7.41 -0.54 6.51
C ASP A 8 8.37 -1.36 5.63
N SER A 9 8.24 -2.69 5.56
CA SER A 9 9.07 -3.55 4.69
C SER A 9 8.29 -4.27 3.59
N SER A 10 6.99 -3.98 3.42
CA SER A 10 6.16 -4.66 2.44
C SER A 10 6.21 -3.96 1.09
N THR A 11 6.10 -4.68 -0.03
CA THR A 11 5.62 -4.04 -1.27
C THR A 11 4.18 -3.62 -1.03
N ILE A 12 3.82 -2.38 -1.38
CA ILE A 12 2.45 -1.86 -1.23
C ILE A 12 1.89 -1.59 -2.62
N SER A 13 1.10 -2.51 -3.13
CA SER A 13 0.47 -2.38 -4.44
C SER A 13 -0.95 -1.85 -4.26
N CYS A 14 -1.19 -0.62 -4.68
CA CYS A 14 -2.50 0.03 -4.67
C CYS A 14 -3.19 -0.18 -6.01
N LEU A 15 -4.43 -0.64 -5.99
CA LEU A 15 -5.24 -0.88 -7.17
C LEU A 15 -6.60 -0.19 -7.03
N ALA A 16 -7.12 0.32 -8.13
CA ALA A 16 -8.48 0.87 -8.20
C ALA A 16 -9.17 0.41 -9.49
N GLN A 17 -10.50 0.40 -9.49
CA GLN A 17 -11.27 -0.12 -10.61
C GLN A 17 -11.33 0.89 -11.76
N GLY A 18 -10.68 0.53 -12.87
CA GLY A 18 -10.68 1.27 -14.13
C GLY A 18 -11.94 1.08 -14.98
N PRO A 19 -12.02 1.75 -16.13
CA PRO A 19 -13.06 1.53 -17.12
C PRO A 19 -13.12 0.06 -17.55
N GLY A 20 -14.33 -0.46 -17.79
CA GLY A 20 -14.50 -1.86 -18.21
C GLY A 20 -14.13 -2.91 -17.14
N ALA A 21 -14.04 -2.51 -15.86
CA ALA A 21 -13.67 -3.36 -14.73
C ALA A 21 -12.23 -3.92 -14.75
N LEU A 22 -11.33 -3.31 -15.52
CA LEU A 22 -9.90 -3.59 -15.47
C LEU A 22 -9.22 -2.71 -14.41
N PRO A 23 -8.35 -3.25 -13.54
CA PRO A 23 -7.71 -2.44 -12.52
C PRO A 23 -6.51 -1.65 -13.09
N ASN A 24 -6.36 -0.40 -12.64
CA ASN A 24 -5.06 0.27 -12.68
C ASN A 24 -4.30 -0.03 -11.39
N ILE A 25 -2.96 -0.01 -11.45
CA ILE A 25 -2.08 -0.28 -10.31
C ILE A 25 -1.02 0.81 -10.16
N ALA A 26 -0.72 1.16 -8.92
CA ALA A 26 0.34 2.06 -8.54
C ALA A 26 1.07 1.51 -7.32
N ARG A 27 2.37 1.77 -7.22
CA ARG A 27 3.16 1.42 -6.03
C ARG A 27 3.08 2.54 -5.01
N ALA A 28 2.63 2.21 -3.81
CA ALA A 28 2.73 3.10 -2.66
C ALA A 28 4.11 2.95 -2.00
N THR A 29 4.60 4.05 -1.45
CA THR A 29 5.90 4.19 -0.78
C THR A 29 5.73 4.44 0.72
N GLY A 30 4.58 4.07 1.28
CA GLY A 30 4.29 4.12 2.69
C GLY A 30 2.80 3.96 2.96
N CYS A 31 2.46 3.75 4.23
CA CYS A 31 1.09 3.85 4.69
C CYS A 31 1.05 4.23 6.17
N ARG A 32 -0.07 4.80 6.59
CA ARG A 32 -0.44 4.95 8.00
C ARG A 32 -1.76 4.23 8.26
N VAL A 33 -1.89 3.70 9.46
CA VAL A 33 -3.07 2.95 9.90
C VAL A 33 -3.59 3.63 11.17
N SER A 34 -4.90 3.86 11.25
CA SER A 34 -5.51 4.45 12.45
C SER A 34 -5.28 3.56 13.68
N SER A 35 -5.38 4.15 14.87
CA SER A 35 -5.15 3.45 16.14
C SER A 35 -6.10 2.26 16.35
N ASP A 36 -7.34 2.37 15.86
CA ASP A 36 -8.35 1.31 15.87
C ASP A 36 -8.18 0.29 14.72
N ARG A 37 -7.19 0.50 13.84
CA ARG A 37 -6.85 -0.33 12.68
C ARG A 37 -7.96 -0.48 11.64
N ARG A 38 -8.90 0.45 11.59
CA ARG A 38 -10.01 0.43 10.63
C ARG A 38 -9.76 1.26 9.38
N VAL A 39 -8.94 2.29 9.49
CA VAL A 39 -8.65 3.24 8.41
C VAL A 39 -7.20 3.09 8.00
N VAL A 40 -6.98 2.98 6.69
CA VAL A 40 -5.65 2.95 6.08
C VAL A 40 -5.51 4.18 5.20
N THR A 41 -4.36 4.83 5.27
CA THR A 41 -3.98 5.87 4.31
C THR A 41 -2.69 5.45 3.61
N LEU A 42 -2.75 5.33 2.30
CA LEU A 42 -1.63 4.96 1.42
C LEU A 42 -0.94 6.24 0.94
N LEU A 43 0.39 6.19 0.88
CA LEU A 43 1.23 7.28 0.39
C LEU A 43 1.83 6.86 -0.95
N LEU A 44 1.54 7.60 -2.02
CA LEU A 44 2.01 7.29 -3.38
C LEU A 44 2.36 8.56 -4.14
N ALA A 45 3.25 8.43 -5.13
CA ALA A 45 3.60 9.52 -6.03
C ALA A 45 2.47 9.78 -7.04
N ALA A 46 2.13 11.04 -7.25
CA ALA A 46 1.02 11.49 -8.10
C ALA A 46 1.19 11.05 -9.56
N THR A 47 2.37 11.28 -10.13
CA THR A 47 2.65 11.03 -11.54
C THR A 47 2.53 9.54 -11.92
N PRO A 48 3.27 8.59 -11.28
CA PRO A 48 3.10 7.17 -11.57
C PRO A 48 1.76 6.61 -11.04
N GLY A 49 1.10 7.32 -10.13
CA GLY A 49 -0.19 6.95 -9.56
C GLY A 49 -1.43 7.49 -10.29
N ALA A 50 -1.25 8.30 -11.35
CA ALA A 50 -2.32 9.12 -11.91
C ALA A 50 -3.60 8.33 -12.26
N ALA A 51 -3.45 7.21 -12.97
CA ALA A 51 -4.58 6.38 -13.37
C ALA A 51 -5.33 5.77 -12.17
N VAL A 52 -4.60 5.33 -11.13
CA VAL A 52 -5.22 4.85 -9.88
C VAL A 52 -5.93 5.98 -9.15
N LEU A 53 -5.35 7.18 -9.11
CA LEU A 53 -5.96 8.35 -8.47
C LEU A 53 -7.25 8.76 -9.17
N ASP A 54 -7.29 8.72 -10.50
CA ASP A 54 -8.50 9.01 -11.29
C ASP A 54 -9.59 7.96 -11.06
N ASP A 55 -9.21 6.68 -10.98
CA ASP A 55 -10.13 5.59 -10.68
C ASP A 55 -10.69 5.67 -9.26
N VAL A 56 -9.87 6.05 -8.27
CA VAL A 56 -10.32 6.32 -6.89
C VAL A 56 -11.30 7.49 -6.89
N ARG A 57 -11.01 8.60 -7.57
CA ARG A 57 -11.93 9.74 -7.66
C ARG A 57 -13.27 9.36 -8.26
N ARG A 58 -13.28 8.46 -9.25
CA ARG A 58 -14.49 8.04 -9.96
C ARG A 58 -15.32 7.01 -9.20
N THR A 59 -14.67 6.05 -8.53
CA THR A 59 -15.35 4.85 -8.01
C THR A 59 -15.35 4.75 -6.49
N ALA A 60 -14.48 5.49 -5.80
CA ALA A 60 -14.19 5.33 -4.37
C ALA A 60 -13.79 3.90 -3.97
N THR A 61 -13.47 3.02 -4.92
CA THR A 61 -13.02 1.66 -4.64
C THR A 61 -11.51 1.60 -4.63
N VAL A 62 -10.96 0.82 -3.71
CA VAL A 62 -9.53 0.55 -3.64
C VAL A 62 -9.32 -0.88 -3.16
N ALA A 63 -8.30 -1.54 -3.72
CA ALA A 63 -7.71 -2.73 -3.16
C ALA A 63 -6.22 -2.46 -2.94
N VAL A 64 -5.67 -2.90 -1.83
CA VAL A 64 -4.23 -2.81 -1.57
C VAL A 64 -3.71 -4.18 -1.16
N VAL A 65 -2.55 -4.54 -1.73
CA VAL A 65 -1.85 -5.78 -1.39
C VAL A 65 -0.51 -5.40 -0.73
N PHE A 66 -0.31 -5.89 0.48
CA PHE A 66 0.94 -5.81 1.22
C PHE A 66 1.64 -7.17 1.14
N THR A 67 2.86 -7.23 0.62
CA THR A 67 3.69 -8.44 0.62
C THR A 67 5.03 -8.15 1.25
N GLN A 68 5.42 -8.86 2.30
CA GLN A 68 6.79 -8.80 2.81
C GLN A 68 7.70 -9.66 1.91
N PRO A 69 8.68 -9.08 1.18
CA PRO A 69 9.55 -9.82 0.26
C PRO A 69 10.25 -11.00 0.92
N SER A 70 10.80 -10.81 2.12
CA SER A 70 11.59 -11.82 2.82
C SER A 70 10.82 -13.07 3.29
N THR A 71 9.50 -12.99 3.41
CA THR A 71 8.68 -14.10 3.95
C THR A 71 7.49 -14.47 3.08
N HIS A 72 7.23 -13.70 2.02
CA HIS A 72 6.00 -13.77 1.21
C HIS A 72 4.70 -13.71 2.01
N ARG A 73 4.75 -13.21 3.25
CA ARG A 73 3.54 -12.90 4.02
C ARG A 73 2.79 -11.82 3.27
N THR A 74 1.57 -12.15 2.86
CA THR A 74 0.74 -11.27 2.02
C THR A 74 -0.65 -11.08 2.62
N LEU A 75 -1.10 -9.82 2.63
CA LEU A 75 -2.40 -9.36 3.08
C LEU A 75 -3.03 -8.49 1.98
N GLN A 76 -4.29 -8.76 1.63
CA GLN A 76 -5.07 -7.86 0.77
C GLN A 76 -6.15 -7.17 1.60
N LEU A 77 -6.28 -5.87 1.45
CA LEU A 77 -7.37 -5.06 2.00
C LEU A 77 -8.19 -4.46 0.87
N LYS A 78 -9.49 -4.27 1.09
CA LYS A 78 -10.40 -3.59 0.17
C LYS A 78 -11.21 -2.52 0.90
N GLY A 79 -11.48 -1.42 0.21
CA GLY A 79 -12.33 -0.33 0.65
C GLY A 79 -13.25 0.17 -0.47
N THR A 80 -14.35 0.79 -0.07
CA THR A 80 -15.38 1.33 -0.98
C THR A 80 -15.72 2.80 -0.70
N ASP A 81 -14.93 3.45 0.15
CA ASP A 81 -15.03 4.86 0.55
C ASP A 81 -13.69 5.60 0.34
N ALA A 82 -12.87 5.11 -0.59
CA ALA A 82 -11.54 5.64 -0.85
C ALA A 82 -11.60 7.08 -1.35
N ARG A 83 -10.76 7.94 -0.76
CA ARG A 83 -10.68 9.36 -1.08
C ARG A 83 -9.26 9.89 -0.98
N ILE A 84 -8.96 10.90 -1.78
CA ILE A 84 -7.71 11.66 -1.66
C ILE A 84 -7.85 12.60 -0.46
N VAL A 85 -6.85 12.63 0.41
CA VAL A 85 -6.82 13.47 1.62
C VAL A 85 -5.56 14.33 1.64
N LEU A 86 -5.56 15.36 2.50
CA LEU A 86 -4.36 16.14 2.76
C LEU A 86 -3.29 15.27 3.41
N LEU A 87 -2.03 15.57 3.08
CA LEU A 87 -0.88 15.01 3.77
C LEU A 87 -0.84 15.50 5.22
N GLU A 88 -0.40 14.63 6.11
CA GLU A 88 -0.04 14.97 7.48
C GLU A 88 1.45 15.33 7.57
N PRO A 89 1.89 16.16 8.54
CA PRO A 89 3.28 16.62 8.64
C PRO A 89 4.35 15.53 8.67
N ARG A 90 4.00 14.30 9.07
CA ARG A 90 4.93 13.16 9.17
C ARG A 90 4.93 12.23 7.96
N ASP A 91 4.11 12.49 6.94
CA ASP A 91 3.97 11.59 5.80
C ASP A 91 5.28 11.48 5.00
N HIS A 92 6.01 12.57 4.81
CA HIS A 92 7.33 12.52 4.15
C HIS A 92 8.35 11.71 4.94
N GLU A 93 8.36 11.81 6.28
CA GLU A 93 9.23 11.01 7.14
C GLU A 93 8.88 9.53 7.08
N LEU A 94 7.58 9.20 7.01
CA LEU A 94 7.10 7.83 6.83
C LEU A 94 7.57 7.23 5.50
N VAL A 95 7.51 7.99 4.40
CA VAL A 95 8.02 7.55 3.09
C VAL A 95 9.53 7.28 3.15
N GLN A 96 10.31 8.21 3.73
CA GLN A 96 11.75 8.02 3.88
C GLN A 96 12.10 6.79 4.73
N ARG A 97 11.34 6.54 5.80
CA ARG A 97 11.48 5.34 6.64
C ARG A 97 11.15 4.08 5.86
N TYR A 98 10.03 4.06 5.14
CA TYR A 98 9.62 2.94 4.31
C TYR A 98 10.71 2.56 3.31
N VAL A 99 11.23 3.54 2.55
CA VAL A 99 12.27 3.27 1.53
C VAL A 99 13.52 2.66 2.17
N ARG A 100 13.96 3.17 3.33
CA ARG A 100 15.11 2.61 4.06
C ARG A 100 14.86 1.17 4.53
N VAL A 101 13.73 0.92 5.16
CA VAL A 101 13.39 -0.40 5.74
C VAL A 101 13.17 -1.43 4.62
N PHE A 102 12.44 -1.06 3.57
CA PHE A 102 12.23 -1.90 2.41
C PHE A 102 13.55 -2.25 1.71
N ALA A 103 14.43 -1.27 1.49
CA ALA A 103 15.74 -1.51 0.87
C ALA A 103 16.59 -2.50 1.68
N ALA A 104 16.55 -2.43 3.01
CA ALA A 104 17.22 -3.38 3.89
C ALA A 104 16.61 -4.79 3.81
N ASP A 105 15.28 -4.92 3.73
CA ASP A 105 14.58 -6.21 3.63
C ASP A 105 14.92 -6.95 2.32
N VAL A 106 15.14 -6.21 1.23
CA VAL A 106 15.44 -6.81 -0.08
C VAL A 106 16.93 -6.96 -0.39
N ALA A 107 17.81 -6.36 0.41
CA ALA A 107 19.26 -6.43 0.19
C ALA A 107 19.80 -7.89 0.13
N PRO A 108 19.35 -8.84 0.97
CA PRO A 108 19.78 -10.24 0.89
C PRO A 108 19.44 -10.93 -0.45
N PHE A 109 18.49 -10.39 -1.23
CA PHE A 109 18.11 -10.91 -2.54
C PHE A 109 18.88 -10.25 -3.70
N GLY A 110 19.90 -9.44 -3.40
CA GLY A 110 20.78 -8.83 -4.41
C GLY A 110 20.33 -7.45 -4.90
N PHE A 111 19.30 -6.84 -4.31
CA PHE A 111 18.88 -5.49 -4.65
C PHE A 111 19.68 -4.46 -3.86
N SER A 112 20.38 -3.56 -4.56
CA SER A 112 21.15 -2.50 -3.90
C SER A 112 20.24 -1.41 -3.33
N GLU A 113 20.69 -0.76 -2.25
CA GLU A 113 19.98 0.38 -1.67
C GLU A 113 19.81 1.52 -2.68
N ALA A 114 20.85 1.80 -3.47
CA ALA A 114 20.80 2.83 -4.51
C ALA A 114 19.72 2.52 -5.57
N TYR A 115 19.63 1.26 -6.01
CA TYR A 115 18.58 0.82 -6.93
C TYR A 115 17.19 1.01 -6.30
N MET A 116 17.01 0.59 -5.05
CA MET A 116 15.72 0.71 -4.37
C MET A 116 15.29 2.15 -4.14
N ARG A 117 16.22 3.05 -3.82
CA ARG A 117 15.95 4.48 -3.68
C ARG A 117 15.52 5.12 -4.99
N ALA A 118 16.15 4.73 -6.10
CA ALA A 118 15.77 5.20 -7.43
C ALA A 118 14.38 4.65 -7.83
N LEU A 119 14.14 3.36 -7.61
CA LEU A 119 12.86 2.71 -7.94
C LEU A 119 11.69 3.27 -7.14
N LEU A 120 11.91 3.67 -5.88
CA LEU A 120 10.90 4.17 -4.95
C LEU A 120 10.94 5.70 -4.79
N ALA A 121 11.63 6.41 -5.69
CA ALA A 121 11.72 7.86 -5.62
C ALA A 121 10.33 8.50 -5.69
N CYS A 122 10.05 9.40 -4.75
CA CYS A 122 8.84 10.20 -4.71
C CYS A 122 9.26 11.62 -4.33
N PRO A 123 9.23 12.58 -5.27
CA PRO A 123 9.44 13.99 -4.97
C PRO A 123 8.44 14.45 -3.89
N PRO A 124 8.84 15.31 -2.93
CA PRO A 124 7.96 15.78 -1.86
C PRO A 124 6.67 16.44 -2.35
N ASP A 125 6.73 17.13 -3.49
CA ASP A 125 5.64 17.83 -4.17
C ASP A 125 4.72 16.90 -5.00
N GLU A 126 5.15 15.67 -5.27
CA GLU A 126 4.32 14.64 -5.91
C GLU A 126 3.61 13.73 -4.90
N LEU A 127 3.88 13.86 -3.60
CA LEU A 127 3.31 12.94 -2.61
C LEU A 127 1.80 13.16 -2.45
N VAL A 128 1.03 12.07 -2.55
CA VAL A 128 -0.44 12.07 -2.38
C VAL A 128 -0.84 11.01 -1.35
N ALA A 129 -1.88 11.32 -0.58
CA ALA A 129 -2.48 10.40 0.38
C ALA A 129 -3.86 9.91 -0.09
N VAL A 130 -4.06 8.59 -0.11
CA VAL A 130 -5.36 7.94 -0.37
C VAL A 130 -5.82 7.21 0.88
N GLN A 131 -6.93 7.65 1.46
CA GLN A 131 -7.51 7.09 2.68
C GLN A 131 -8.76 6.27 2.38
N PHE A 132 -8.93 5.15 3.08
CA PHE A 132 -10.14 4.32 3.02
C PHE A 132 -10.38 3.56 4.33
N THR A 133 -11.63 3.16 4.56
CA THR A 133 -12.02 2.22 5.62
C THR A 133 -11.92 0.79 5.11
N ILE A 134 -11.31 -0.10 5.90
CA ILE A 134 -11.20 -1.53 5.55
C ILE A 134 -12.60 -2.15 5.57
N ALA A 135 -13.13 -2.46 4.39
CA ALA A 135 -14.40 -3.16 4.21
C ALA A 135 -14.22 -4.69 4.17
N ALA A 136 -13.07 -5.16 3.66
CA ALA A 136 -12.73 -6.58 3.64
C ALA A 136 -11.21 -6.78 3.70
N ALA A 137 -10.79 -7.91 4.25
CA ALA A 137 -9.40 -8.32 4.34
C ALA A 137 -9.26 -9.80 3.93
N PHE A 138 -8.16 -10.16 3.27
CA PHE A 138 -7.91 -11.51 2.79
C PHE A 138 -6.47 -11.93 3.05
N LEU A 139 -6.27 -13.17 3.50
CA LEU A 139 -4.96 -13.80 3.55
C LEU A 139 -4.54 -14.15 2.13
N GLN A 140 -3.40 -13.64 1.69
CA GLN A 140 -2.87 -13.92 0.35
C GLN A 140 -1.48 -14.56 0.42
N THR A 141 -1.03 -14.92 1.62
CA THR A 141 0.24 -15.62 1.82
C THR A 141 0.14 -16.97 1.10
N PRO A 142 1.08 -17.32 0.20
CA PRO A 142 1.05 -18.59 -0.50
C PRO A 142 0.92 -19.78 0.46
N GLY A 143 -0.01 -20.69 0.17
CA GLY A 143 -0.31 -21.86 1.00
C GLY A 143 -1.79 -22.25 0.92
N PRO A 144 -2.22 -23.31 1.63
CA PRO A 144 -3.58 -23.85 1.53
C PRO A 144 -4.71 -22.87 1.89
N ARG A 145 -4.39 -21.81 2.65
CA ARG A 145 -5.32 -20.79 3.11
C ARG A 145 -5.28 -19.49 2.30
N ALA A 146 -4.52 -19.46 1.21
CA ALA A 146 -4.48 -18.29 0.33
C ALA A 146 -5.88 -18.04 -0.26
N GLY A 147 -6.33 -16.79 -0.24
CA GLY A 147 -7.68 -16.39 -0.67
C GLY A 147 -8.70 -16.32 0.46
N GLU A 148 -8.42 -16.86 1.66
CA GLU A 148 -9.39 -16.84 2.76
C GLU A 148 -9.67 -15.41 3.26
N ALA A 149 -10.94 -15.10 3.47
CA ALA A 149 -11.36 -13.86 4.12
C ALA A 149 -10.91 -13.86 5.59
N LEU A 150 -10.37 -12.74 6.04
CA LEU A 150 -9.99 -12.51 7.43
C LEU A 150 -11.15 -11.84 8.17
N PRO A 151 -11.42 -12.22 9.43
CA PRO A 151 -12.48 -11.60 10.21
C PRO A 151 -12.13 -10.13 10.49
N ALA A 152 -13.15 -9.27 10.54
CA ALA A 152 -12.99 -7.82 10.72
C ALA A 152 -12.20 -7.42 12.00
N ASN A 153 -12.11 -8.32 12.99
CA ASN A 153 -11.49 -8.08 14.29
C ASN A 153 -10.16 -8.83 14.52
N ALA A 154 -9.53 -9.40 13.47
CA ALA A 154 -8.29 -10.18 13.60
C ALA A 154 -7.03 -9.38 14.01
#